data_AF-A0AA43EXC5-F1
#
_entry.id   AF-A0AA43EXC5-F1
#
_cell.length_a   1.000
_cell.length_b   1.000
_cell.length_c   1.000
_cell.angle_alpha   90.00
_cell.angle_beta   90.00
_cell.angle_gamma   90.00
#
_symmetry.space_group_name_H-M   'P 1'
#
loop_
_entity.id
_entity.type
_entity.pdbx_description
1 polymer ?
#
loop_
_entity_poly.entity_id
_entity_poly.type
_entity_poly.pdbx_seq_one_letter_code
_entity_poly.pdbx_strand_id
1 'polypeptide(L)'
;MILLLLFSLMMLPATALAEPIHDSSVLKAQSARTAPLTIEEVLARIELTHPLLRATGLERAQARAKVLKALAAWEPKFRNELEVDRYQTYNLTNVVGPNILIAGYNDTMLKVGHPWGWEIYGGLRSGLGDRSTLGGFDGVRLQRVVSPGVAIPQDLQGFYPQQMLIIGGALNLLQGFMVNEEYAEFQQAELAGPQAEIAVAQKRQDLYLAGAVQYWDWQVAVKQADVVKRALAVAEERYRMVEGRSKAGAVAPIDVVEAKEEVQQRREAAIAAQRKVEYEQYKLALFLWEDGQPVTPRPEWAPEFQGETPLPSEEDVAAFKMEATEDRPEVRDLYIEAKLNNVELKLAKNKLLPKFTISGGPVTGGIYYFGGFAYHMNALFSMPLFNRGARGKVLHAEAEQTRLAYKQAYTERQVQIDVDNWLSAIVRARDRVKAATEALRLAKTLEEGERARFNMGATSVLFVNLRERT
;
A
#
# COMPACT_ATOMS: atom_id res chain seq x y z
N MET A 1 -4.43 -50.59 2.81
CA MET A 1 -5.74 -49.97 3.12
C MET A 1 -5.74 -48.57 2.49
N ILE A 2 -5.76 -48.58 1.17
CA ILE A 2 -5.78 -47.43 0.26
C ILE A 2 -7.12 -47.58 -0.44
N LEU A 3 -8.20 -47.14 0.20
CA LEU A 3 -9.56 -47.12 -0.35
C LEU A 3 -10.50 -46.35 0.58
N LEU A 4 -10.24 -45.06 0.82
CA LEU A 4 -11.18 -44.17 1.54
C LEU A 4 -10.85 -42.67 1.37
N LEU A 5 -10.39 -42.26 0.18
CA LEU A 5 -10.06 -40.87 -0.15
C LEU A 5 -10.45 -40.50 -1.59
N LEU A 6 -11.51 -41.13 -2.10
CA LEU A 6 -12.00 -40.95 -3.48
C LEU A 6 -13.53 -40.80 -3.53
N PHE A 7 -14.12 -40.17 -2.50
CA PHE A 7 -15.57 -39.92 -2.45
C PHE A 7 -15.97 -38.48 -2.05
N SER A 8 -15.08 -37.50 -2.17
CA SER A 8 -15.42 -36.09 -1.92
C SER A 8 -15.13 -35.14 -3.08
N LEU A 9 -14.99 -35.68 -4.30
CA LEU A 9 -14.82 -34.89 -5.53
C LEU A 9 -16.09 -34.93 -6.39
N MET A 10 -17.25 -34.63 -5.78
CA MET A 10 -18.53 -34.46 -6.50
C MET A 10 -19.50 -33.61 -5.66
N MET A 11 -19.18 -32.33 -5.48
CA MET A 11 -20.16 -31.28 -5.17
C MET A 11 -19.66 -29.96 -5.79
N LEU A 12 -19.85 -29.84 -7.10
CA LEU A 12 -19.88 -28.55 -7.79
C LEU A 12 -21.17 -27.85 -7.39
N PRO A 13 -21.16 -26.63 -6.81
CA PRO A 13 -22.36 -25.83 -6.78
C PRO A 13 -22.58 -25.28 -8.19
N ALA A 14 -23.63 -25.77 -8.84
CA ALA A 14 -24.22 -25.11 -9.99
C ALA A 14 -24.82 -23.77 -9.52
N THR A 15 -24.01 -22.71 -9.50
CA THR A 15 -24.52 -21.35 -9.44
C THR A 15 -25.07 -21.01 -10.82
N ALA A 16 -26.40 -21.01 -10.87
CA ALA A 16 -27.19 -20.58 -12.01
C ALA A 16 -26.72 -19.22 -12.52
N LEU A 17 -26.67 -19.10 -13.84
CA LEU A 17 -26.63 -17.84 -14.57
C LEU A 17 -27.90 -17.06 -14.23
N ALA A 18 -27.87 -16.29 -13.14
CA ALA A 18 -28.82 -15.22 -12.92
C ALA A 18 -28.38 -14.05 -13.80
N GLU A 19 -29.24 -13.67 -14.75
CA GLU A 19 -29.14 -12.36 -15.41
C GLU A 19 -29.00 -11.27 -14.33
N PRO A 20 -28.18 -10.23 -14.55
CA PRO A 20 -28.04 -9.16 -13.58
C PRO A 20 -29.41 -8.52 -13.38
N ILE A 21 -29.98 -8.69 -12.18
CA ILE A 21 -31.15 -7.94 -11.75
C ILE A 21 -30.69 -6.49 -11.67
N HIS A 22 -31.06 -5.68 -12.66
CA HIS A 22 -30.94 -4.24 -12.56
C HIS A 22 -31.85 -3.77 -11.44
N ASP A 23 -31.29 -3.59 -10.24
CA ASP A 23 -32.01 -3.05 -9.10
C ASP A 23 -32.40 -1.58 -9.39
N SER A 24 -33.58 -1.41 -9.97
CA SER A 24 -34.15 -0.10 -10.28
C SER A 24 -34.50 0.71 -9.03
N SER A 25 -34.40 0.14 -7.83
CA SER A 25 -34.63 0.86 -6.58
C SER A 25 -33.55 1.91 -6.32
N VAL A 26 -32.30 1.65 -6.68
CA VAL A 26 -31.17 2.59 -6.57
C VAL A 26 -31.37 3.79 -7.52
N LEU A 27 -31.81 3.53 -8.75
CA LEU A 27 -32.16 4.57 -9.73
C LEU A 27 -33.38 5.40 -9.29
N LYS A 28 -34.35 4.79 -8.59
CA LYS A 28 -35.50 5.49 -7.99
C LYS A 28 -35.11 6.31 -6.76
N ALA A 29 -34.25 5.81 -5.87
CA ALA A 29 -33.77 6.55 -4.71
C ALA A 29 -32.98 7.81 -5.13
N GLN A 30 -32.16 7.71 -6.17
CA GLN A 30 -31.45 8.85 -6.75
C GLN A 30 -32.39 9.86 -7.43
N SER A 31 -33.54 9.43 -7.95
CA SER A 31 -34.53 10.33 -8.56
C SER A 31 -35.31 11.20 -7.56
N ALA A 32 -35.25 10.87 -6.27
CA ALA A 32 -35.93 11.60 -5.20
C ALA A 32 -35.05 12.67 -4.52
N ARG A 33 -33.78 12.81 -4.95
CA ARG A 33 -32.84 13.78 -4.37
C ARG A 33 -33.27 15.21 -4.71
N THR A 34 -33.57 16.01 -3.67
CA THR A 34 -33.91 17.43 -3.79
C THR A 34 -32.75 18.39 -3.51
N ALA A 35 -31.71 17.94 -2.81
CA ALA A 35 -30.53 18.76 -2.48
C ALA A 35 -29.45 18.67 -3.57
N PRO A 36 -28.71 19.77 -3.87
CA PRO A 36 -27.58 19.71 -4.79
C PRO A 36 -26.45 18.81 -4.25
N LEU A 37 -25.63 18.26 -5.15
CA LEU A 37 -24.41 17.52 -4.82
C LEU A 37 -23.33 18.51 -4.40
N THR A 38 -22.88 18.43 -3.14
CA THR A 38 -21.81 19.30 -2.64
C THR A 38 -20.46 18.62 -2.78
N ILE A 39 -19.39 19.41 -2.77
CA ILE A 39 -18.02 18.88 -2.81
C ILE A 39 -17.72 18.01 -1.58
N GLU A 40 -18.22 18.38 -0.41
CA GLU A 40 -18.03 17.62 0.83
C GLU A 40 -18.64 16.22 0.72
N GLU A 41 -19.80 16.07 0.06
CA GLU A 41 -20.38 14.75 -0.19
C GLU A 41 -19.51 13.91 -1.12
N VAL A 42 -18.95 14.50 -2.19
CA VAL A 42 -18.03 13.81 -3.09
C VAL A 42 -16.81 13.29 -2.30
N LEU A 43 -16.19 14.17 -1.50
CA LEU A 43 -15.03 13.81 -0.67
C LEU A 43 -15.38 12.74 0.38
N ALA A 44 -16.55 12.84 1.01
CA ALA A 44 -17.04 11.85 1.96
C ALA A 44 -17.28 10.48 1.29
N ARG A 45 -17.85 10.45 0.08
CA ARG A 45 -18.00 9.21 -0.69
C ARG A 45 -16.64 8.62 -1.05
N ILE A 46 -15.66 9.45 -1.41
CA ILE A 46 -14.30 8.98 -1.67
C ILE A 46 -13.74 8.27 -0.44
N GLU A 47 -13.83 8.91 0.73
CA GLU A 47 -13.32 8.36 1.99
C GLU A 47 -13.98 7.04 2.37
N LEU A 48 -15.31 6.97 2.24
CA LEU A 48 -16.09 5.84 2.72
C LEU A 48 -16.12 4.67 1.76
N THR A 49 -16.18 4.92 0.45
CA THR A 49 -16.61 3.91 -0.53
C THR A 49 -15.65 3.70 -1.70
N HIS A 50 -14.67 4.58 -1.92
CA HIS A 50 -13.82 4.49 -3.11
C HIS A 50 -12.97 3.20 -3.12
N PRO A 51 -13.06 2.35 -4.17
CA PRO A 51 -12.41 1.05 -4.18
C PRO A 51 -10.89 1.16 -4.13
N LEU A 52 -10.29 2.14 -4.81
CA LEU A 52 -8.83 2.33 -4.77
C LEU A 52 -8.32 2.75 -3.38
N LEU A 53 -9.07 3.56 -2.64
CA LEU A 53 -8.67 3.96 -1.29
C LEU A 53 -8.79 2.79 -0.31
N ARG A 54 -9.88 2.01 -0.41
CA ARG A 54 -10.06 0.77 0.35
C ARG A 54 -8.97 -0.25 0.04
N ALA A 55 -8.58 -0.39 -1.24
CA ALA A 55 -7.51 -1.27 -1.66
C ALA A 55 -6.15 -0.86 -1.08
N THR A 56 -5.79 0.43 -1.15
CA THR A 56 -4.58 0.95 -0.49
C THR A 56 -4.65 0.79 1.03
N GLY A 57 -5.85 0.87 1.62
CA GLY A 57 -6.07 0.56 3.04
C GLY A 57 -5.63 -0.86 3.45
N LEU A 58 -5.57 -1.82 2.53
CA LEU A 58 -5.07 -3.18 2.79
C LEU A 58 -3.56 -3.21 3.05
N GLU A 59 -2.81 -2.19 2.68
CA GLU A 59 -1.38 -2.07 3.01
C GLU A 59 -1.15 -2.07 4.53
N ARG A 60 -2.10 -1.56 5.32
CA ARG A 60 -2.06 -1.66 6.79
C ARG A 60 -2.06 -3.11 7.27
N ALA A 61 -2.89 -3.96 6.64
CA ALA A 61 -2.95 -5.38 6.97
C ALA A 61 -1.66 -6.09 6.52
N GLN A 62 -1.11 -5.73 5.37
CA GLN A 62 0.18 -6.24 4.89
C GLN A 62 1.33 -5.83 5.82
N ALA A 63 1.34 -4.59 6.31
CA ALA A 63 2.33 -4.11 7.26
C ALA A 63 2.27 -4.90 8.58
N ARG A 64 1.07 -5.14 9.13
CA ARG A 64 0.89 -6.02 10.30
C ARG A 64 1.39 -7.44 10.03
N ALA A 65 1.14 -7.97 8.83
CA ALA A 65 1.63 -9.28 8.42
C ALA A 65 3.16 -9.33 8.32
N LYS A 66 3.82 -8.25 7.86
CA LYS A 66 5.29 -8.14 7.86
C LYS A 66 5.86 -8.20 9.28
N VAL A 67 5.26 -7.48 10.23
CA VAL A 67 5.67 -7.53 11.65
C VAL A 67 5.52 -8.93 12.21
N LEU A 68 4.38 -9.57 11.99
CA LEU A 68 4.13 -10.94 12.44
C LEU A 68 5.14 -11.93 11.83
N LYS A 69 5.43 -11.80 10.54
CA LYS A 69 6.43 -12.62 9.86
C LYS A 69 7.83 -12.42 10.46
N ALA A 70 8.22 -11.19 10.77
CA ALA A 70 9.52 -10.92 11.38
C ALA A 70 9.61 -11.49 12.80
N LEU A 71 8.52 -11.44 13.58
CA LEU A 71 8.45 -12.05 14.91
C LEU A 71 8.65 -13.58 14.89
N ALA A 72 8.34 -14.26 13.77
CA ALA A 72 8.55 -15.69 13.61
C ALA A 72 10.03 -16.12 13.75
N ALA A 73 10.97 -15.20 13.66
CA ALA A 73 12.38 -15.46 13.95
C ALA A 73 12.62 -15.96 15.39
N TRP A 74 11.79 -15.50 16.34
CA TRP A 74 11.92 -15.80 17.77
C TRP A 74 10.78 -16.64 18.33
N GLU A 75 9.89 -17.14 17.48
CA GLU A 75 8.81 -18.02 17.90
C GLU A 75 9.36 -19.30 18.55
N PRO A 76 8.77 -19.74 19.68
CA PRO A 76 9.08 -21.04 20.25
C PRO A 76 8.83 -22.16 19.25
N LYS A 77 9.88 -22.91 18.90
CA LYS A 77 9.82 -24.04 17.95
C LYS A 77 9.81 -25.35 18.71
N PHE A 78 8.71 -26.08 18.60
CA PHE A 78 8.70 -27.50 18.97
C PHE A 78 9.45 -28.29 17.90
N ARG A 79 10.52 -28.97 18.29
CA ARG A 79 11.36 -29.78 17.41
C ARG A 79 11.44 -31.20 17.96
N ASN A 80 11.12 -32.16 17.10
CA ASN A 80 11.44 -33.57 17.33
C ASN A 80 12.58 -33.96 16.39
N GLU A 81 13.66 -34.48 16.94
CA GLU A 81 14.85 -34.88 16.20
C GLU A 81 15.16 -36.34 16.51
N LEU A 82 15.05 -37.18 15.50
CA LEU A 82 15.35 -38.61 15.56
C LEU A 82 16.64 -38.86 14.80
N GLU A 83 17.66 -39.32 15.51
CA GLU A 83 18.91 -39.75 14.91
C GLU A 83 19.13 -41.22 15.24
N VAL A 84 19.46 -42.02 14.22
CA VAL A 84 19.79 -43.44 14.37
C VAL A 84 21.03 -43.71 13.54
N ASP A 85 22.10 -44.06 14.22
CA ASP A 85 23.39 -44.36 13.62
C ASP A 85 23.69 -45.85 13.70
N ARG A 86 24.25 -46.35 12.60
CA ARG A 86 24.84 -47.69 12.54
C ARG A 86 26.34 -47.57 12.35
N TYR A 87 27.09 -47.93 13.38
CA TYR A 87 28.55 -47.98 13.33
C TYR A 87 29.01 -49.40 13.01
N GLN A 88 29.95 -49.51 12.09
CA GLN A 88 30.64 -50.75 11.77
C GLN A 88 32.13 -50.50 11.86
N THR A 89 32.79 -51.08 12.86
CA THR A 89 34.25 -51.00 12.99
C THR A 89 34.88 -52.20 12.30
N TYR A 90 35.73 -51.94 11.32
CA TYR A 90 36.57 -52.93 10.65
C TYR A 90 37.97 -52.83 11.22
N ASN A 91 38.50 -53.92 11.76
CA ASN A 91 39.89 -54.02 12.17
C ASN A 91 40.51 -55.26 11.50
N LEU A 92 41.59 -55.04 10.75
CA LEU A 92 42.35 -56.06 10.01
C LEU A 92 42.91 -57.16 10.92
N THR A 93 42.99 -56.95 12.23
CA THR A 93 43.50 -57.93 13.22
C THR A 93 42.41 -58.58 14.08
N ASN A 94 41.13 -58.27 13.86
CA ASN A 94 40.04 -58.76 14.71
C ASN A 94 39.52 -60.12 14.23
N VAL A 95 39.76 -61.17 15.04
CA VAL A 95 39.43 -62.57 14.71
C VAL A 95 37.92 -62.89 14.86
N VAL A 96 37.08 -61.92 15.26
CA VAL A 96 35.69 -62.15 15.71
C VAL A 96 34.60 -61.55 14.77
N GLY A 97 34.98 -61.03 13.60
CA GLY A 97 34.02 -60.42 12.65
C GLY A 97 33.68 -58.95 12.95
N PRO A 98 32.88 -58.26 12.09
CA PRO A 98 32.60 -56.85 12.25
C PRO A 98 31.73 -56.58 13.48
N ASN A 99 32.16 -55.66 14.34
CA ASN A 99 31.32 -55.16 15.43
C ASN A 99 30.31 -54.17 14.82
N ILE A 100 29.02 -54.56 14.87
CA ILE A 100 27.90 -53.72 14.44
C ILE A 100 27.28 -53.12 15.70
N LEU A 101 27.12 -51.81 15.69
CA LEU A 101 26.51 -51.05 16.76
C LEU A 101 25.39 -50.18 16.17
N ILE A 102 24.18 -50.30 16.72
CA ILE A 102 23.06 -49.44 16.37
C ILE A 102 22.68 -48.64 17.60
N ALA A 103 22.83 -47.31 17.52
CA ALA A 103 22.40 -46.37 18.53
C ALA A 103 21.49 -45.33 17.92
N GLY A 104 20.73 -44.66 18.78
CA GLY A 104 20.09 -43.43 18.41
C GLY A 104 19.55 -42.68 19.62
N TYR A 105 18.89 -41.58 19.31
CA TYR A 105 18.11 -40.83 20.27
C TYR A 105 16.92 -40.18 19.57
N ASN A 106 15.88 -39.92 20.34
CA ASN A 106 14.77 -39.06 19.96
C ASN A 106 14.71 -37.88 20.93
N ASP A 107 15.05 -36.69 20.43
CA ASP A 107 14.99 -35.44 21.17
C ASP A 107 13.69 -34.73 20.88
N THR A 108 12.86 -34.55 21.90
CA THR A 108 11.68 -33.71 21.86
C THR A 108 11.97 -32.44 22.65
N MET A 109 12.16 -31.31 21.96
CA MET A 109 12.62 -30.06 22.57
C MET A 109 11.82 -28.85 22.11
N LEU A 110 11.75 -27.85 23.00
CA LEU A 110 11.29 -26.51 22.69
C LEU A 110 12.51 -25.60 22.54
N LYS A 111 12.64 -24.93 21.40
CA LYS A 111 13.70 -23.95 21.12
C LYS A 111 13.13 -22.55 21.10
N VAL A 112 13.77 -21.60 21.77
CA VAL A 112 13.33 -20.20 21.83
C VAL A 112 14.52 -19.29 21.55
N GLY A 113 14.36 -18.38 20.59
CA GLY A 113 15.30 -17.32 20.31
C GLY A 113 14.94 -16.02 21.02
N HIS A 114 15.90 -15.11 21.15
CA HIS A 114 15.69 -13.76 21.64
C HIS A 114 16.22 -12.73 20.64
N PRO A 115 15.59 -11.54 20.52
CA PRO A 115 16.05 -10.45 19.66
C PRO A 115 17.53 -10.08 19.79
N TRP A 116 18.11 -10.28 20.98
CA TRP A 116 19.54 -10.02 21.22
C TRP A 116 20.50 -11.04 20.60
N GLY A 117 20.01 -12.07 19.92
CA GLY A 117 20.85 -13.03 19.19
C GLY A 117 21.31 -14.21 20.04
N TRP A 118 20.59 -14.53 21.11
CA TRP A 118 20.75 -15.78 21.84
C TRP A 118 19.58 -16.72 21.62
N GLU A 119 19.87 -18.02 21.68
CA GLU A 119 18.91 -19.12 21.57
C GLU A 119 19.11 -20.03 22.78
N ILE A 120 17.99 -20.47 23.37
CA ILE A 120 17.98 -21.51 24.38
C ILE A 120 17.02 -22.61 23.95
N TYR A 121 17.29 -23.83 24.37
CA TYR A 121 16.38 -24.95 24.20
C TYR A 121 16.37 -25.86 25.40
N GLY A 122 15.22 -26.49 25.63
CA GLY A 122 15.03 -27.47 26.70
C GLY A 122 14.08 -28.56 26.25
N GLY A 123 14.30 -29.79 26.70
CA GLY A 123 13.50 -30.92 26.23
C GLY A 123 13.80 -32.24 26.91
N LEU A 124 13.27 -33.30 26.30
CA LEU A 124 13.45 -34.68 26.69
C LEU A 124 14.16 -35.45 25.58
N ARG A 125 15.26 -36.10 25.92
CA ARG A 125 15.96 -37.08 25.08
C ARG A 125 15.52 -38.47 25.46
N SER A 126 15.08 -39.28 24.50
CA SER A 126 14.82 -40.71 24.68
C SER A 126 15.89 -41.52 23.93
N GLY A 127 16.63 -42.37 24.64
CA GLY A 127 17.60 -43.27 24.03
C GLY A 127 17.00 -44.37 23.20
N LEU A 128 17.68 -44.73 22.11
CA LEU A 128 17.34 -45.86 21.25
C LEU A 128 18.60 -46.70 20.99
N GLY A 129 18.43 -48.00 20.81
CA GLY A 129 19.49 -48.89 20.34
C GLY A 129 19.93 -49.97 21.32
N ASP A 130 20.89 -50.77 20.86
CA ASP A 130 21.26 -52.02 21.50
C ASP A 130 22.27 -51.81 22.62
N ARG A 131 22.06 -52.46 23.77
CA ARG A 131 23.11 -52.66 24.80
C ARG A 131 24.24 -53.49 24.18
N SER A 132 25.17 -52.86 23.47
CA SER A 132 26.26 -53.62 22.87
C SER A 132 27.23 -54.08 23.96
N THR A 133 27.48 -55.39 23.95
CA THR A 133 28.61 -55.99 24.65
C THR A 133 29.87 -55.66 23.87
N LEU A 134 30.72 -54.77 24.39
CA LEU A 134 32.08 -54.63 23.88
C LEU A 134 32.82 -55.95 24.18
N GLY A 135 33.07 -56.77 23.16
CA GLY A 135 33.89 -57.98 23.35
C GLY A 135 35.33 -57.56 23.66
N GLY A 136 35.75 -57.64 24.92
CA GLY A 136 37.14 -57.45 25.33
C GLY A 136 37.86 -58.79 25.30
N PHE A 137 38.96 -58.86 24.56
CA PHE A 137 39.82 -60.05 24.53
C PHE A 137 41.05 -59.78 25.41
N ASP A 138 41.05 -60.30 26.64
CA ASP A 138 42.18 -60.19 27.58
C ASP A 138 43.12 -61.40 27.49
N GLY A 139 43.48 -61.79 26.26
CA GLY A 139 44.47 -62.84 25.99
C GLY A 139 44.15 -64.28 26.45
N VAL A 140 43.11 -64.51 27.28
CA VAL A 140 42.84 -65.83 27.89
C VAL A 140 41.36 -66.24 27.83
N ARG A 141 40.38 -65.32 27.77
CA ARG A 141 38.95 -65.64 27.57
C ARG A 141 38.22 -64.54 26.78
N LEU A 142 37.24 -64.93 25.97
CA LEU A 142 36.26 -64.02 25.37
C LEU A 142 35.37 -63.47 26.49
N GLN A 143 35.64 -62.27 26.97
CA GLN A 143 34.74 -61.59 27.90
C GLN A 143 33.77 -60.72 27.11
N ARG A 144 32.47 -61.04 27.19
CA ARG A 144 31.42 -60.06 26.87
C ARG A 144 31.54 -58.96 27.92
N VAL A 145 32.22 -57.86 27.62
CA VAL A 145 32.07 -56.65 28.45
C VAL A 145 30.68 -56.14 28.14
N VAL A 146 29.72 -56.46 29.00
CA VAL A 146 28.41 -55.81 28.99
C VAL A 146 28.69 -54.33 29.24
N SER A 147 28.56 -53.50 28.20
CA SER A 147 28.72 -52.06 28.37
C SER A 147 27.72 -51.63 29.44
N PRO A 148 28.14 -50.86 30.48
CA PRO A 148 27.23 -50.42 31.52
C PRO A 148 26.08 -49.71 30.81
N GLY A 149 24.84 -50.13 31.09
CA GLY A 149 23.66 -49.44 30.56
C GLY A 149 23.85 -47.95 30.76
N VAL A 150 23.56 -47.16 29.73
CA VAL A 150 23.78 -45.71 29.68
C VAL A 150 23.60 -45.13 31.07
N ALA A 151 24.72 -44.74 31.69
CA ALA A 151 24.69 -44.18 33.03
C ALA A 151 24.11 -42.78 32.90
N ILE A 152 22.80 -42.71 32.97
CA ILE A 152 22.04 -41.47 33.07
C ILE A 152 22.29 -40.96 34.50
N PRO A 153 22.88 -39.77 34.68
CA PRO A 153 22.96 -39.17 36.00
C PRO A 153 21.54 -39.12 36.59
N GLN A 154 21.36 -39.61 37.81
CA GLN A 154 20.04 -39.67 38.46
C GLN A 154 19.35 -38.30 38.46
N ASP A 155 20.15 -37.23 38.58
CA ASP A 155 19.69 -35.84 38.62
C ASP A 155 19.04 -35.34 37.32
N LEU A 156 19.29 -36.00 36.18
CA LEU A 156 18.76 -35.62 34.86
C LEU A 156 17.85 -36.71 34.26
N GLN A 157 17.52 -37.75 35.03
CA GLN A 157 16.62 -38.82 34.59
C GLN A 157 15.20 -38.28 34.37
N GLY A 158 14.64 -38.58 33.20
CA GLY A 158 13.26 -38.25 32.85
C GLY A 158 12.25 -39.23 33.45
N PHE A 159 11.06 -39.28 32.87
CA PHE A 159 9.95 -40.12 33.36
C PHE A 159 10.22 -41.63 33.23
N TYR A 160 11.06 -42.02 32.27
CA TYR A 160 11.46 -43.41 32.06
C TYR A 160 12.98 -43.58 32.22
N PRO A 161 13.48 -44.78 32.55
CA PRO A 161 14.92 -45.02 32.70
C PRO A 161 15.78 -44.76 31.47
N GLN A 162 15.17 -44.60 30.30
CA GLN A 162 15.81 -44.31 29.01
C GLN A 162 15.60 -42.85 28.56
N GLN A 163 14.97 -42.03 29.41
CA GLN A 163 14.69 -40.62 29.14
C GLN A 163 15.58 -39.70 29.97
N MET A 164 15.86 -38.53 29.43
CA MET A 164 16.69 -37.52 30.08
C MET A 164 16.20 -36.11 29.79
N LEU A 165 16.34 -35.22 30.77
CA LEU A 165 16.20 -33.78 30.56
C LEU A 165 17.45 -33.23 29.85
N ILE A 166 17.23 -32.48 28.77
CA ILE A 166 18.28 -31.78 28.04
C ILE A 166 18.02 -30.28 28.06
N ILE A 167 19.09 -29.50 28.17
CA ILE A 167 19.08 -28.04 28.04
C ILE A 167 20.26 -27.65 27.16
N GLY A 168 20.15 -26.58 26.40
CA GLY A 168 21.30 -26.04 25.68
C GLY A 168 20.99 -24.68 25.12
N GLY A 169 21.96 -24.09 24.43
CA GLY A 169 21.79 -22.79 23.84
C GLY A 169 23.03 -22.29 23.12
N ALA A 170 22.86 -21.13 22.48
CA ALA A 170 23.92 -20.40 21.81
C ALA A 170 23.76 -18.91 22.08
N LEU A 171 24.87 -18.20 22.27
CA LEU A 171 24.93 -16.76 22.48
C LEU A 171 26.06 -16.19 21.63
N ASN A 172 25.72 -15.24 20.78
CA ASN A 172 26.69 -14.39 20.12
C ASN A 172 27.06 -13.23 21.05
N LEU A 173 28.36 -12.95 21.20
CA LEU A 173 28.88 -11.93 22.13
C LEU A 173 29.34 -10.64 21.44
N LEU A 174 29.64 -10.70 20.14
CA LEU A 174 30.13 -9.58 19.34
C LEU A 174 29.21 -9.33 18.14
N GLN A 175 29.59 -9.79 16.95
CA GLN A 175 28.71 -9.75 15.78
C GLN A 175 27.43 -10.57 16.06
N GLY A 176 26.26 -9.98 15.80
CA GLY A 176 24.95 -10.60 16.04
C GLY A 176 24.36 -10.37 17.43
N PHE A 177 25.11 -9.79 18.38
CA PHE A 177 24.59 -9.43 19.70
C PHE A 177 23.83 -8.09 19.62
N MET A 178 22.58 -8.08 20.09
CA MET A 178 21.63 -6.94 20.03
C MET A 178 21.29 -6.40 18.61
N VAL A 179 22.18 -6.58 17.64
CA VAL A 179 22.02 -6.19 16.24
C VAL A 179 22.36 -7.40 15.38
N ASN A 180 21.34 -8.02 14.81
CA ASN A 180 21.43 -9.17 13.91
C ASN A 180 20.43 -8.99 12.75
N GLU A 181 20.43 -9.93 11.80
CA GLU A 181 19.59 -9.82 10.61
C GLU A 181 18.11 -9.92 10.97
N GLU A 182 17.76 -10.81 11.91
CA GLU A 182 16.40 -11.04 12.39
C GLU A 182 15.82 -9.81 13.10
N TYR A 183 16.61 -9.17 13.97
CA TYR A 183 16.21 -7.96 14.68
C TYR A 183 16.15 -6.74 13.77
N ALA A 184 17.05 -6.64 12.80
CA ALA A 184 16.97 -5.61 11.77
C ALA A 184 15.73 -5.78 10.89
N GLU A 185 15.39 -7.02 10.48
CA GLU A 185 14.16 -7.30 9.71
C GLU A 185 12.90 -6.92 10.52
N PHE A 186 12.88 -7.20 11.83
CA PHE A 186 11.81 -6.74 12.70
C PHE A 186 11.72 -5.22 12.80
N GLN A 187 12.84 -4.51 13.02
CA GLN A 187 12.85 -3.04 13.06
C GLN A 187 12.38 -2.43 11.72
N GLN A 188 12.75 -3.04 10.60
CA GLN A 188 12.25 -2.63 9.28
C GLN A 188 10.74 -2.91 9.14
N ALA A 189 10.27 -4.05 9.64
CA ALA A 189 8.86 -4.41 9.63
C ALA A 189 8.01 -3.47 10.51
N GLU A 190 8.52 -3.02 11.67
CA GLU A 190 7.84 -2.02 12.52
C GLU A 190 7.62 -0.70 11.77
N LEU A 191 8.54 -0.31 10.88
CA LEU A 191 8.41 0.87 10.04
C LEU A 191 7.44 0.71 8.87
N ALA A 192 7.05 -0.53 8.52
CA ALA A 192 6.08 -0.77 7.45
C ALA A 192 4.67 -0.25 7.80
N GLY A 193 4.31 -0.20 9.08
CA GLY A 193 3.04 0.36 9.54
C GLY A 193 2.91 1.86 9.24
N PRO A 194 3.83 2.70 9.77
CA PRO A 194 3.91 4.11 9.41
C PRO A 194 4.00 4.36 7.90
N GLN A 195 4.76 3.55 7.17
CA GLN A 195 4.85 3.67 5.71
C GLN A 195 3.50 3.42 5.02
N ALA A 196 2.75 2.41 5.45
CA ALA A 196 1.40 2.15 4.94
C ALA A 196 0.43 3.29 5.25
N GLU A 197 0.52 3.93 6.43
CA GLU A 197 -0.29 5.11 6.74
C GLU A 197 0.01 6.29 5.82
N ILE A 198 1.30 6.50 5.50
CA ILE A 198 1.73 7.53 4.55
C ILE A 198 1.20 7.24 3.15
N ALA A 199 1.29 5.99 2.69
CA ALA A 199 0.75 5.58 1.39
C ALA A 199 -0.78 5.76 1.29
N VAL A 200 -1.52 5.41 2.35
CA VAL A 200 -2.97 5.66 2.43
C VAL A 200 -3.26 7.17 2.42
N ALA A 201 -2.49 7.97 3.16
CA ALA A 201 -2.65 9.43 3.18
C ALA A 201 -2.37 10.06 1.81
N GLN A 202 -1.31 9.65 1.12
CA GLN A 202 -1.01 10.08 -0.25
C GLN A 202 -2.15 9.73 -1.19
N LYS A 203 -2.61 8.47 -1.16
CA LYS A 203 -3.69 8.03 -2.05
C LYS A 203 -4.99 8.78 -1.79
N ARG A 204 -5.29 9.05 -0.52
CA ARG A 204 -6.44 9.88 -0.11
C ARG A 204 -6.32 11.28 -0.72
N GLN A 205 -5.17 11.95 -0.56
CA GLN A 205 -4.93 13.30 -1.10
C GLN A 205 -5.07 13.33 -2.63
N ASP A 206 -4.48 12.35 -3.33
CA ASP A 206 -4.58 12.24 -4.79
C ASP A 206 -6.03 12.10 -5.25
N LEU A 207 -6.81 11.24 -4.59
CA LEU A 207 -8.21 11.02 -4.92
C LEU A 207 -9.08 12.23 -4.57
N TYR A 208 -8.81 12.90 -3.45
CA TYR A 208 -9.51 14.12 -3.07
C TYR A 208 -9.27 15.23 -4.08
N LEU A 209 -8.02 15.46 -4.50
CA LEU A 209 -7.68 16.44 -5.51
C LEU A 209 -8.33 16.10 -6.86
N ALA A 210 -8.20 14.85 -7.32
CA ALA A 210 -8.78 14.41 -8.58
C ALA A 210 -10.32 14.50 -8.58
N GLY A 211 -10.95 14.08 -7.48
CA GLY A 211 -12.40 14.16 -7.31
C GLY A 211 -12.90 15.59 -7.23
N ALA A 212 -12.17 16.49 -6.56
CA ALA A 212 -12.50 17.90 -6.48
C ALA A 212 -12.39 18.60 -7.84
N VAL A 213 -11.30 18.39 -8.57
CA VAL A 213 -11.13 18.92 -9.93
C VAL A 213 -12.26 18.42 -10.83
N GLN A 214 -12.54 17.12 -10.79
CA GLN A 214 -13.58 16.52 -11.60
C GLN A 214 -14.99 17.04 -11.25
N TYR A 215 -15.26 17.31 -9.98
CA TYR A 215 -16.49 17.91 -9.52
C TYR A 215 -16.68 19.32 -10.09
N TRP A 216 -15.66 20.17 -10.01
CA TRP A 216 -15.73 21.54 -10.56
C TRP A 216 -15.82 21.54 -12.09
N ASP A 217 -15.09 20.66 -12.77
CA ASP A 217 -15.17 20.49 -14.24
C ASP A 217 -16.58 20.09 -14.68
N TRP A 218 -17.21 19.16 -13.96
CA TRP A 218 -18.59 18.77 -14.20
C TRP A 218 -19.57 19.92 -13.95
N GLN A 219 -19.46 20.63 -12.84
CA GLN A 219 -20.33 21.78 -12.54
C GLN A 219 -20.20 22.87 -13.62
N VAL A 220 -18.97 23.17 -14.04
CA VAL A 220 -18.68 24.11 -15.14
C VAL A 220 -19.34 23.63 -16.43
N ALA A 221 -19.22 22.34 -16.79
CA ALA A 221 -19.84 21.80 -18.00
C ALA A 221 -21.37 21.93 -17.97
N VAL A 222 -22.01 21.67 -16.81
CA VAL A 222 -23.47 21.83 -16.65
C VAL A 222 -23.89 23.28 -16.84
N LYS A 223 -23.18 24.23 -16.22
CA LYS A 223 -23.49 25.67 -16.36
C LYS A 223 -23.21 26.19 -17.77
N GLN A 224 -22.15 25.73 -18.42
CA GLN A 224 -21.89 26.04 -19.83
C GLN A 224 -23.01 25.53 -20.74
N ALA A 225 -23.49 24.30 -20.53
CA ALA A 225 -24.59 23.76 -21.31
C ALA A 225 -25.90 24.53 -21.10
N ASP A 226 -26.18 24.99 -19.88
CA ASP A 226 -27.33 25.85 -19.59
C ASP A 226 -27.23 27.20 -20.33
N VAL A 227 -26.07 27.86 -20.30
CA VAL A 227 -25.84 29.11 -21.04
C VAL A 227 -26.03 28.92 -22.55
N VAL A 228 -25.49 27.84 -23.12
CA VAL A 228 -25.64 27.55 -24.56
C VAL A 228 -27.09 27.23 -24.92
N LYS A 229 -27.83 26.51 -24.07
CA LYS A 229 -29.26 26.24 -24.27
C LYS A 229 -30.09 27.53 -24.27
N ARG A 230 -29.80 28.46 -23.34
CA ARG A 230 -30.45 29.79 -23.32
C ARG A 230 -30.11 30.60 -24.58
N ALA A 231 -28.86 30.57 -25.03
CA ALA A 231 -28.44 31.23 -26.27
C ALA A 231 -29.15 30.67 -27.51
N LEU A 232 -29.38 29.35 -27.58
CA LEU A 232 -30.18 28.72 -28.63
C LEU A 232 -31.65 29.20 -28.58
N ALA A 233 -32.26 29.22 -27.39
CA ALA A 233 -33.64 29.68 -27.23
C ALA A 233 -33.83 31.13 -27.72
N VAL A 234 -32.87 32.00 -27.41
CA VAL A 234 -32.84 33.39 -27.91
C VAL A 234 -32.76 33.45 -29.44
N ALA A 235 -31.92 32.63 -30.07
CA ALA A 235 -31.82 32.59 -31.54
C ALA A 235 -33.10 32.05 -32.19
N GLU A 236 -33.73 31.04 -31.60
CA GLU A 236 -35.00 30.47 -32.09
C GLU A 236 -36.16 31.47 -31.98
N GLU A 237 -36.17 32.30 -30.93
CA GLU A 237 -37.11 33.42 -30.81
C GLU A 237 -36.85 34.50 -31.87
N ARG A 238 -35.58 34.90 -32.05
CA ARG A 238 -35.20 35.88 -33.08
C ARG A 238 -35.55 35.43 -34.49
N TYR A 239 -35.28 34.18 -34.83
CA TYR A 239 -35.65 33.61 -36.12
C TYR A 239 -37.14 33.73 -36.38
N ARG A 240 -37.99 33.41 -35.38
CA ARG A 240 -39.45 33.58 -35.48
C ARG A 240 -39.85 35.04 -35.74
N MET A 241 -39.18 35.99 -35.09
CA MET A 241 -39.44 37.42 -35.32
C MET A 241 -39.03 37.88 -36.73
N VAL A 242 -37.83 37.49 -37.19
CA VAL A 242 -37.31 37.85 -38.52
C VAL A 242 -38.16 37.23 -39.63
N GLU A 243 -38.57 35.97 -39.47
CA GLU A 243 -39.46 35.30 -40.42
C GLU A 243 -40.81 36.02 -40.53
N GLY A 244 -41.41 36.42 -39.39
CA GLY A 244 -42.64 37.20 -39.37
C GLY A 244 -42.51 38.56 -40.07
N ARG A 245 -41.42 39.28 -39.82
CA ARG A 245 -41.13 40.57 -40.49
C ARG A 245 -40.90 40.39 -42.00
N SER A 246 -40.26 39.30 -42.42
CA SER A 246 -40.02 39.03 -43.85
C SER A 246 -41.32 38.71 -44.58
N LYS A 247 -42.21 37.91 -43.97
CA LYS A 247 -43.56 37.65 -44.50
C LYS A 247 -44.39 38.93 -44.64
N ALA A 248 -44.15 39.92 -43.79
CA ALA A 248 -44.75 41.25 -43.86
C ALA A 248 -44.03 42.22 -44.84
N GLY A 249 -42.95 41.80 -45.50
CA GLY A 249 -42.16 42.61 -46.42
C GLY A 249 -41.22 43.64 -45.77
N ALA A 250 -41.04 43.59 -44.45
CA ALA A 250 -40.26 44.57 -43.70
C ALA A 250 -38.75 44.27 -43.62
N VAL A 251 -38.33 43.03 -43.91
CA VAL A 251 -36.91 42.60 -43.97
C VAL A 251 -36.70 41.65 -45.14
N ALA A 252 -35.47 41.56 -45.64
CA ALA A 252 -35.18 40.78 -46.84
C ALA A 252 -35.26 39.26 -46.56
N PRO A 253 -35.70 38.42 -47.52
CA PRO A 253 -35.72 36.96 -47.33
C PRO A 253 -34.36 36.36 -46.99
N ILE A 254 -33.25 37.00 -47.40
CA ILE A 254 -31.89 36.58 -47.06
C ILE A 254 -31.62 36.67 -45.54
N ASP A 255 -32.21 37.65 -44.85
CA ASP A 255 -32.06 37.82 -43.40
C ASP A 255 -32.70 36.64 -42.63
N VAL A 256 -33.74 36.01 -43.21
CA VAL A 256 -34.36 34.79 -42.66
C VAL A 256 -33.41 33.59 -42.78
N VAL A 257 -32.68 33.50 -43.89
CA VAL A 257 -31.68 32.45 -44.11
C VAL A 257 -30.53 32.60 -43.12
N GLU A 258 -30.02 33.82 -42.93
CA GLU A 258 -28.97 34.13 -41.96
C GLU A 258 -29.42 33.80 -40.52
N ALA A 259 -30.63 34.21 -40.13
CA ALA A 259 -31.18 33.88 -38.81
C ALA A 259 -31.38 32.37 -38.62
N LYS A 260 -31.76 31.64 -39.67
CA LYS A 260 -31.90 30.18 -39.62
C LYS A 260 -30.55 29.48 -39.52
N GLU A 261 -29.52 29.96 -40.23
CA GLU A 261 -28.15 29.47 -40.11
C GLU A 261 -27.64 29.61 -38.67
N GLU A 262 -27.84 30.78 -38.05
CA GLU A 262 -27.46 31.03 -36.66
C GLU A 262 -28.13 30.04 -35.69
N VAL A 263 -29.41 29.73 -35.89
CA VAL A 263 -30.11 28.70 -35.08
C VAL A 263 -29.45 27.34 -35.23
N GLN A 264 -29.06 26.93 -36.45
CA GLN A 264 -28.39 25.65 -36.65
C GLN A 264 -27.01 25.61 -35.98
N GLN A 265 -26.23 26.70 -36.07
CA GLN A 265 -24.93 26.80 -35.40
C GLN A 265 -25.08 26.70 -33.86
N ARG A 266 -26.04 27.42 -33.26
CA ARG A 266 -26.29 27.33 -31.81
C ARG A 266 -26.84 25.97 -31.39
N ARG A 267 -27.61 25.30 -32.26
CA ARG A 267 -28.12 23.95 -32.02
C ARG A 267 -27.00 22.92 -32.00
N GLU A 268 -26.06 23.00 -32.95
CA GLU A 268 -24.85 22.18 -32.93
C GLU A 268 -24.05 22.39 -31.64
N ALA A 269 -23.82 23.66 -31.26
CA ALA A 269 -23.13 24.00 -30.01
C ALA A 269 -23.85 23.42 -28.78
N ALA A 270 -25.18 23.44 -28.74
CA ALA A 270 -25.97 22.84 -27.65
C ALA A 270 -25.81 21.31 -27.57
N ILE A 271 -25.76 20.62 -28.72
CA ILE A 271 -25.50 19.18 -28.78
C ILE A 271 -24.09 18.87 -28.26
N ALA A 272 -23.08 19.64 -28.69
CA ALA A 272 -21.71 19.48 -28.22
C ALA A 272 -21.58 19.74 -26.71
N ALA A 273 -22.23 20.79 -26.20
CA ALA A 273 -22.25 21.09 -24.77
C ALA A 273 -22.95 20.00 -23.94
N GLN A 274 -24.06 19.45 -24.45
CA GLN A 274 -24.74 18.33 -23.81
C GLN A 274 -23.84 17.08 -23.75
N ARG A 275 -23.14 16.76 -24.84
CA ARG A 275 -22.16 15.66 -24.85
C ARG A 275 -21.03 15.87 -23.84
N LYS A 276 -20.56 17.11 -23.69
CA LYS A 276 -19.53 17.47 -22.70
C LYS A 276 -20.03 17.24 -21.27
N VAL A 277 -21.28 17.60 -20.97
CA VAL A 277 -21.90 17.30 -19.66
C VAL A 277 -21.88 15.80 -19.39
N GLU A 278 -22.35 14.99 -20.33
CA GLU A 278 -22.35 13.53 -20.19
C GLU A 278 -20.94 12.97 -19.98
N TYR A 279 -19.96 13.49 -20.70
CA TYR A 279 -18.57 13.07 -20.55
C TYR A 279 -18.03 13.36 -19.14
N GLU A 280 -18.25 14.57 -18.61
CA GLU A 280 -17.80 14.91 -17.26
C GLU A 280 -18.64 14.22 -16.17
N GLN A 281 -19.90 13.90 -16.42
CA GLN A 281 -20.74 13.08 -15.53
C GLN A 281 -20.15 11.69 -15.35
N TYR A 282 -19.75 11.02 -16.44
CA TYR A 282 -19.17 9.67 -16.35
C TYR A 282 -17.82 9.68 -15.64
N LYS A 283 -17.00 10.72 -15.84
CA LYS A 283 -15.74 10.88 -15.10
C LYS A 283 -15.98 11.11 -13.61
N LEU A 284 -16.96 11.96 -13.25
CA LEU A 284 -17.32 12.19 -11.84
C LEU A 284 -17.92 10.94 -11.18
N ALA A 285 -18.65 10.12 -11.94
CA ALA A 285 -19.22 8.87 -11.42
C ALA A 285 -18.18 7.93 -10.82
N LEU A 286 -16.94 7.96 -11.33
CA LEU A 286 -15.82 7.17 -10.79
C LEU A 286 -15.39 7.59 -9.38
N PHE A 287 -15.85 8.73 -8.87
CA PHE A 287 -15.61 9.18 -7.49
C PHE A 287 -16.84 9.01 -6.59
N LEU A 288 -18.00 8.66 -7.16
CA LEU A 288 -19.27 8.51 -6.46
C LEU A 288 -19.67 7.03 -6.40
N TRP A 289 -19.09 6.27 -5.48
CA TRP A 289 -19.42 4.84 -5.35
C TRP A 289 -20.54 4.62 -4.35
N GLU A 290 -21.45 3.70 -4.67
CA GLU A 290 -22.55 3.27 -3.81
C GLU A 290 -22.82 1.78 -4.10
N ASP A 291 -22.87 0.96 -3.05
CA ASP A 291 -23.08 -0.49 -3.15
C ASP A 291 -22.16 -1.21 -4.17
N GLY A 292 -20.92 -0.74 -4.30
CA GLY A 292 -19.92 -1.32 -5.18
C GLY A 292 -20.07 -0.96 -6.66
N GLN A 293 -20.91 0.02 -7.00
CA GLN A 293 -21.07 0.55 -8.36
C GLN A 293 -20.87 2.08 -8.40
N PRO A 294 -20.34 2.63 -9.50
CA PRO A 294 -20.26 4.07 -9.69
C PRO A 294 -21.65 4.66 -9.99
N VAL A 295 -21.95 5.80 -9.38
CA VAL A 295 -23.21 6.53 -9.50
C VAL A 295 -23.00 7.72 -10.43
N THR A 296 -23.76 7.77 -11.52
CA THR A 296 -23.71 8.91 -12.44
C THR A 296 -24.51 10.09 -11.88
N PRO A 297 -23.88 11.26 -11.64
CA PRO A 297 -24.58 12.42 -11.11
C PRO A 297 -25.47 13.05 -12.18
N ARG A 298 -26.69 13.45 -11.81
CA ARG A 298 -27.62 14.13 -12.75
C ARG A 298 -27.32 15.62 -12.86
N PRO A 299 -27.55 16.27 -14.02
CA PRO A 299 -27.24 17.70 -14.18
C PRO A 299 -28.01 18.59 -13.20
N GLU A 300 -29.22 18.15 -12.80
CA GLU A 300 -30.08 18.82 -11.82
C GLU A 300 -29.45 18.89 -10.41
N TRP A 301 -28.48 18.04 -10.10
CA TRP A 301 -27.78 18.06 -8.82
C TRP A 301 -26.66 19.11 -8.78
N ALA A 302 -26.30 19.72 -9.91
CA ALA A 302 -25.19 20.67 -9.96
C ALA A 302 -25.57 21.96 -9.20
N PRO A 303 -24.82 22.35 -8.15
CA PRO A 303 -25.13 23.57 -7.42
C PRO A 303 -24.91 24.81 -8.27
N GLU A 304 -25.45 25.94 -7.81
CA GLU A 304 -25.04 27.25 -8.30
C GLU A 304 -23.63 27.59 -7.82
N PHE A 305 -22.89 28.36 -8.62
CA PHE A 305 -21.62 28.91 -8.16
C PHE A 305 -21.89 29.90 -7.03
N GLN A 306 -21.28 29.63 -5.87
CA GLN A 306 -21.30 30.55 -4.73
C GLN A 306 -20.21 31.62 -4.91
N GLY A 307 -20.30 32.71 -4.13
CA GLY A 307 -19.47 33.90 -4.29
C GLY A 307 -17.97 33.70 -4.05
N GLU A 308 -17.24 34.80 -3.87
CA GLU A 308 -15.78 34.78 -3.75
C GLU A 308 -15.30 33.98 -2.53
N THR A 309 -14.37 33.05 -2.76
CA THR A 309 -13.60 32.41 -1.68
C THR A 309 -12.59 33.43 -1.12
N PRO A 310 -12.52 33.63 0.21
CA PRO A 310 -11.52 34.48 0.83
C PRO A 310 -10.10 34.03 0.46
N LEU A 311 -9.20 34.99 0.22
CA LEU A 311 -7.78 34.68 0.09
C LEU A 311 -7.17 34.41 1.47
N PRO A 312 -6.19 33.49 1.56
CA PRO A 312 -5.44 33.29 2.79
C PRO A 312 -4.66 34.55 3.17
N SER A 313 -4.53 34.80 4.47
CA SER A 313 -3.66 35.86 5.00
C SER A 313 -2.18 35.46 4.90
N GLU A 314 -1.26 36.41 5.10
CA GLU A 314 0.18 36.11 5.14
C GLU A 314 0.54 35.14 6.28
N GLU A 315 -0.18 35.22 7.41
CA GLU A 315 -0.02 34.31 8.54
C GLU A 315 -0.47 32.89 8.18
N ASP A 316 -1.60 32.74 7.49
CA ASP A 316 -2.08 31.45 7.00
C ASP A 316 -1.07 30.83 6.02
N VAL A 317 -0.49 31.62 5.13
CA VAL A 317 0.51 31.14 4.15
C VAL A 317 1.78 30.66 4.87
N ALA A 318 2.24 31.37 5.91
CA ALA A 318 3.37 30.93 6.71
C ALA A 318 3.05 29.60 7.43
N ALA A 319 1.84 29.47 7.99
CA ALA A 319 1.37 28.24 8.61
C ALA A 319 1.32 27.08 7.61
N PHE A 320 0.77 27.28 6.40
CA PHE A 320 0.70 26.25 5.37
C PHE A 320 2.07 25.77 4.90
N LYS A 321 3.10 26.63 4.89
CA LYS A 321 4.47 26.21 4.56
C LYS A 321 5.07 25.29 5.63
N MET A 322 4.82 25.59 6.91
CA MET A 322 5.26 24.76 8.01
C MET A 322 4.53 23.41 7.98
N GLU A 323 3.20 23.44 7.93
CA GLU A 323 2.35 22.25 7.85
C GLU A 323 2.74 21.38 6.63
N ALA A 324 2.95 21.98 5.46
CA ALA A 324 3.34 21.21 4.29
C ALA A 324 4.73 20.56 4.45
N THR A 325 5.67 21.20 5.15
CA THR A 325 7.00 20.61 5.41
C THR A 325 6.91 19.41 6.39
N GLU A 326 5.93 19.41 7.30
CA GLU A 326 5.79 18.36 8.31
C GLU A 326 4.85 17.22 7.88
N ASP A 327 3.74 17.54 7.23
CA ASP A 327 2.63 16.62 7.02
C ASP A 327 2.54 16.04 5.62
N ARG A 328 3.21 16.62 4.62
CA ARG A 328 3.20 16.11 3.24
C ARG A 328 3.68 14.66 3.21
N PRO A 329 2.91 13.73 2.62
CA PRO A 329 3.26 12.31 2.62
C PRO A 329 4.64 12.04 2.00
N GLU A 330 5.01 12.76 0.93
CA GLU A 330 6.32 12.65 0.29
C GLU A 330 7.49 13.04 1.20
N VAL A 331 7.32 13.99 2.13
CA VAL A 331 8.36 14.35 3.11
C VAL A 331 8.43 13.30 4.21
N ARG A 332 7.28 12.86 4.71
CA ARG A 332 7.19 11.84 5.75
C ARG A 332 7.76 10.50 5.29
N ASP A 333 7.54 10.12 4.03
CA ASP A 333 8.10 8.89 3.46
C ASP A 333 9.63 8.90 3.45
N LEU A 334 10.25 10.04 3.09
CA LEU A 334 11.71 10.21 3.15
C LEU A 334 12.27 10.01 4.56
N TYR A 335 11.55 10.46 5.57
CA TYR A 335 11.95 10.24 6.97
C TYR A 335 11.89 8.75 7.34
N ILE A 336 10.92 7.99 6.82
CA ILE A 336 10.87 6.53 6.97
C ILE A 336 11.99 5.84 6.18
N GLU A 337 12.26 6.25 4.94
CA GLU A 337 13.41 5.77 4.14
C GLU A 337 14.73 5.96 4.90
N ALA A 338 14.92 7.14 5.52
CA ALA A 338 16.10 7.44 6.32
C ALA A 338 16.21 6.54 7.56
N LYS A 339 15.10 6.24 8.24
CA LYS A 339 15.07 5.29 9.37
C LYS A 339 15.42 3.87 8.94
N LEU A 340 14.86 3.40 7.82
CA LEU A 340 15.17 2.09 7.24
C LEU A 340 16.67 1.97 6.91
N ASN A 341 17.24 2.99 6.25
CA ASN A 341 18.66 3.01 5.93
C ASN A 341 19.54 3.07 7.21
N ASN A 342 19.10 3.74 8.27
CA ASN A 342 19.82 3.74 9.55
C ASN A 342 19.85 2.35 10.22
N VAL A 343 18.76 1.57 10.11
CA VAL A 343 18.75 0.17 10.57
C VAL A 343 19.75 -0.66 9.77
N GLU A 344 19.77 -0.52 8.44
CA GLU A 344 20.73 -1.21 7.57
C GLU A 344 22.18 -0.80 7.87
N LEU A 345 22.42 0.50 8.11
CA LEU A 345 23.74 1.01 8.48
C LEU A 345 24.24 0.42 9.80
N LYS A 346 23.37 0.33 10.82
CA LYS A 346 23.70 -0.32 12.10
C LYS A 346 24.02 -1.80 11.91
N LEU A 347 23.22 -2.52 11.12
CA LEU A 347 23.47 -3.92 10.79
C LEU A 347 24.81 -4.10 10.03
N ALA A 348 25.08 -3.26 9.04
CA ALA A 348 26.32 -3.29 8.27
C ALA A 348 27.54 -3.00 9.15
N LYS A 349 27.44 -2.04 10.08
CA LYS A 349 28.48 -1.75 11.08
C LYS A 349 28.68 -2.91 12.05
N ASN A 350 27.60 -3.56 12.50
CA ASN A 350 27.71 -4.76 13.34
C ASN A 350 28.44 -5.91 12.62
N LYS A 351 28.22 -6.09 11.32
CA LYS A 351 28.93 -7.08 10.48
C LYS A 351 30.44 -6.81 10.31
N LEU A 352 30.94 -5.66 10.76
CA LEU A 352 32.38 -5.40 10.84
C LEU A 352 33.06 -6.10 12.02
N LEU A 353 32.30 -6.42 13.06
CA LEU A 353 32.81 -7.07 14.27
C LEU A 353 33.17 -8.55 14.00
N PRO A 354 34.11 -9.14 14.75
CA PRO A 354 34.33 -10.58 14.72
C PRO A 354 33.10 -11.37 15.16
N LYS A 355 32.92 -12.58 14.63
CA LYS A 355 31.96 -13.55 15.17
C LYS A 355 32.60 -14.22 16.38
N PHE A 356 31.95 -14.09 17.54
CA PHE A 356 32.32 -14.82 18.74
C PHE A 356 31.06 -15.42 19.34
N THR A 357 30.94 -16.75 19.24
CA THR A 357 29.75 -17.50 19.64
C THR A 357 30.13 -18.49 20.73
N ILE A 358 29.43 -18.44 21.85
CA ILE A 358 29.48 -19.48 22.88
C ILE A 358 28.23 -20.33 22.71
N SER A 359 28.39 -21.64 22.62
CA SER A 359 27.28 -22.59 22.53
C SER A 359 27.54 -23.76 23.47
N GLY A 360 26.47 -24.40 23.93
CA GLY A 360 26.56 -25.58 24.75
C GLY A 360 25.28 -26.39 24.68
N GLY A 361 25.42 -27.69 24.91
CA GLY A 361 24.31 -28.63 24.79
C GLY A 361 24.72 -30.07 25.01
N PRO A 362 23.76 -30.99 25.04
CA PRO A 362 24.06 -32.41 25.03
C PRO A 362 24.82 -32.77 23.75
N VAL A 363 25.83 -33.63 23.88
CA VAL A 363 26.54 -34.18 22.72
C VAL A 363 25.53 -34.93 21.83
N THR A 364 25.58 -34.65 20.53
CA THR A 364 24.77 -35.31 19.49
C THR A 364 25.58 -36.41 18.79
N GLY A 365 24.90 -37.36 18.18
CA GLY A 365 25.49 -38.57 17.58
C GLY A 365 25.25 -39.83 18.40
N GLY A 366 24.83 -40.90 17.74
CA GLY A 366 24.39 -42.15 18.36
C GLY A 366 25.48 -42.82 19.20
N ILE A 367 26.74 -42.79 18.78
CA ILE A 367 27.85 -43.45 19.50
C ILE A 367 28.05 -42.89 20.91
N TYR A 368 27.76 -41.61 21.12
CA TYR A 368 27.96 -40.92 22.39
C TYR A 368 26.86 -41.26 23.41
N TYR A 369 25.72 -41.81 22.97
CA TYR A 369 24.68 -42.28 23.89
C TYR A 369 25.14 -43.50 24.71
N PHE A 370 26.06 -44.33 24.19
CA PHE A 370 26.57 -45.50 24.89
C PHE A 370 27.64 -45.22 25.93
N GLY A 371 28.39 -44.13 25.77
CA GLY A 371 29.51 -43.75 26.66
C GLY A 371 29.07 -43.06 27.96
N GLY A 372 27.77 -42.78 28.10
CA GLY A 372 27.22 -41.93 29.16
C GLY A 372 26.81 -40.56 28.62
N PHE A 373 26.07 -39.82 29.44
CA PHE A 373 25.62 -38.48 29.07
C PHE A 373 26.76 -37.46 29.13
N ALA A 374 27.04 -36.81 28.01
CA ALA A 374 28.05 -35.77 27.90
C ALA A 374 27.43 -34.44 27.46
N TYR A 375 27.80 -33.38 28.16
CA TYR A 375 27.62 -32.00 27.71
C TYR A 375 28.90 -31.53 27.05
N HIS A 376 28.77 -30.73 26.00
CA HIS A 376 29.90 -29.98 25.48
C HIS A 376 29.61 -28.48 25.51
N MET A 377 30.67 -27.71 25.68
CA MET A 377 30.66 -26.27 25.48
C MET A 377 31.65 -25.95 24.36
N ASN A 378 31.23 -25.11 23.42
CA ASN A 378 32.02 -24.71 22.27
C ASN A 378 32.09 -23.19 22.20
N ALA A 379 33.31 -22.65 22.10
CA ALA A 379 33.56 -21.24 21.86
C ALA A 379 34.18 -21.09 20.47
N LEU A 380 33.45 -20.45 19.56
CA LEU A 380 33.87 -20.26 18.16
C LEU A 380 34.20 -18.79 17.91
N PHE A 381 35.45 -18.52 17.55
CA PHE A 381 35.90 -17.21 17.07
C PHE A 381 36.17 -17.27 15.56
N SER A 382 35.60 -16.34 14.80
CA SER A 382 35.79 -16.24 13.35
C SER A 382 35.80 -14.78 12.89
N MET A 383 36.84 -14.39 12.16
CA MET A 383 36.96 -13.05 11.60
C MET A 383 37.50 -13.09 10.16
N PRO A 384 36.78 -12.55 9.17
CA PRO A 384 37.33 -12.39 7.82
C PRO A 384 38.40 -11.29 7.82
N LEU A 385 39.65 -11.62 7.43
CA LEU A 385 40.80 -10.71 7.55
C LEU A 385 40.60 -9.36 6.83
N PHE A 386 40.04 -9.38 5.62
CA PHE A 386 39.81 -8.16 4.83
C PHE A 386 38.42 -7.54 5.04
N ASN A 387 37.45 -8.35 5.48
CA ASN A 387 36.04 -8.02 5.65
C ASN A 387 35.43 -7.12 4.54
N ARG A 388 35.80 -7.35 3.27
CA ARG A 388 35.44 -6.47 2.14
C ARG A 388 33.93 -6.37 1.92
N GLY A 389 33.20 -7.47 2.15
CA GLY A 389 31.73 -7.49 2.03
C GLY A 389 31.04 -6.56 3.02
N ALA A 390 31.39 -6.62 4.32
CA ALA A 390 30.79 -5.74 5.33
C ALA A 390 31.22 -4.28 5.13
N ARG A 391 32.49 -4.02 4.80
CA ARG A 391 32.97 -2.67 4.47
C ARG A 391 32.22 -2.07 3.27
N GLY A 392 32.00 -2.85 2.22
CA GLY A 392 31.21 -2.43 1.07
C GLY A 392 29.76 -2.07 1.44
N LYS A 393 29.12 -2.89 2.30
CA LYS A 393 27.77 -2.59 2.80
C LYS A 393 27.71 -1.31 3.63
N VAL A 394 28.71 -1.05 4.48
CA VAL A 394 28.80 0.21 5.24
C VAL A 394 28.94 1.41 4.31
N LEU A 395 29.89 1.36 3.37
CA LEU A 395 30.09 2.44 2.40
C LEU A 395 28.82 2.72 1.58
N HIS A 396 28.10 1.67 1.18
CA HIS A 396 26.83 1.79 0.48
C HIS A 396 25.76 2.48 1.35
N ALA A 397 25.56 2.00 2.59
CA ALA A 397 24.56 2.57 3.49
C ALA A 397 24.89 4.03 3.90
N GLU A 398 26.17 4.38 4.01
CA GLU A 398 26.61 5.76 4.27
C GLU A 398 26.37 6.67 3.05
N ALA A 399 26.71 6.22 1.84
CA ALA A 399 26.40 6.94 0.61
C ALA A 399 24.89 7.15 0.44
N GLU A 400 24.11 6.12 0.77
CA GLU A 400 22.65 6.17 0.73
C GLU A 400 22.08 7.13 1.78
N GLN A 401 22.66 7.19 2.97
CA GLN A 401 22.30 8.18 3.99
C GLN A 401 22.54 9.61 3.49
N THR A 402 23.68 9.85 2.84
CA THR A 402 23.98 11.15 2.23
C THR A 402 23.02 11.48 1.08
N ARG A 403 22.69 10.51 0.23
CA ARG A 403 21.71 10.66 -0.86
C ARG A 403 20.33 11.07 -0.31
N LEU A 404 19.88 10.40 0.75
CA LEU A 404 18.60 10.71 1.41
C LEU A 404 18.59 12.11 2.04
N ALA A 405 19.71 12.55 2.64
CA ALA A 405 19.82 13.91 3.18
C ALA A 405 19.68 14.98 2.07
N TYR A 406 20.30 14.78 0.91
CA TYR A 406 20.12 15.69 -0.23
C TYR A 406 18.69 15.65 -0.79
N LYS A 407 18.09 14.46 -0.89
CA LYS A 407 16.70 14.28 -1.34
C LYS A 407 15.73 14.99 -0.40
N GLN A 408 15.92 14.86 0.91
CA GLN A 408 15.14 15.56 1.94
C GLN A 408 15.22 17.08 1.77
N ALA A 409 16.44 17.65 1.72
CA ALA A 409 16.62 19.09 1.56
C ALA A 409 15.97 19.63 0.26
N TYR A 410 16.04 18.85 -0.82
CA TYR A 410 15.38 19.20 -2.08
C TYR A 410 13.84 19.15 -1.96
N THR A 411 13.28 18.08 -1.41
CA THR A 411 11.83 17.90 -1.28
C THR A 411 11.20 18.93 -0.34
N GLU A 412 11.84 19.23 0.80
CA GLU A 412 11.39 20.30 1.71
C GLU A 412 11.31 21.66 0.97
N ARG A 413 12.33 21.97 0.15
CA ARG A 413 12.34 23.21 -0.63
C ARG A 413 11.28 23.21 -1.73
N GLN A 414 11.08 22.07 -2.40
CA GLN A 414 10.08 21.89 -3.44
C GLN A 414 8.67 22.14 -2.89
N VAL A 415 8.34 21.54 -1.74
CA VAL A 415 7.04 21.71 -1.08
C VAL A 415 6.76 23.18 -0.74
N GLN A 416 7.76 23.91 -0.23
CA GLN A 416 7.60 25.35 0.03
C GLN A 416 7.30 26.16 -1.23
N ILE A 417 7.99 25.85 -2.34
CA ILE A 417 7.77 26.49 -3.64
C ILE A 417 6.38 26.14 -4.19
N ASP A 418 5.92 24.91 -3.99
CA ASP A 418 4.59 24.49 -4.42
C ASP A 418 3.48 25.27 -3.70
N VAL A 419 3.62 25.54 -2.40
CA VAL A 419 2.68 26.41 -1.66
C VAL A 419 2.65 27.83 -2.24
N ASP A 420 3.82 28.41 -2.54
CA ASP A 420 3.92 29.73 -3.18
C ASP A 420 3.26 29.76 -4.58
N ASN A 421 3.44 28.68 -5.35
CA ASN A 421 2.84 28.55 -6.67
C ASN A 421 1.31 28.47 -6.60
N TRP A 422 0.75 27.70 -5.66
CA TRP A 422 -0.70 27.62 -5.45
C TRP A 422 -1.29 28.93 -4.94
N LEU A 423 -0.60 29.65 -4.06
CA LEU A 423 -1.01 31.00 -3.63
C LEU A 423 -1.08 31.95 -4.83
N SER A 424 -0.03 31.97 -5.66
CA SER A 424 0.00 32.77 -6.89
C SER A 424 -1.17 32.41 -7.81
N ALA A 425 -1.44 31.11 -8.01
CA ALA A 425 -2.54 30.65 -8.85
C ALA A 425 -3.90 31.13 -8.36
N ILE A 426 -4.20 31.05 -7.05
CA ILE A 426 -5.47 31.49 -6.48
C ILE A 426 -5.64 33.01 -6.59
N VAL A 427 -4.57 33.79 -6.32
CA VAL A 427 -4.59 35.25 -6.49
C VAL A 427 -4.91 35.63 -7.94
N ARG A 428 -4.24 35.00 -8.91
CA ARG A 428 -4.48 35.26 -10.34
C ARG A 428 -5.85 34.77 -10.82
N ALA A 429 -6.36 33.67 -10.27
CA ALA A 429 -7.71 33.20 -10.56
C ALA A 429 -8.75 34.25 -10.12
N ARG A 430 -8.58 34.85 -8.93
CA ARG A 430 -9.46 35.92 -8.45
C ARG A 430 -9.41 37.15 -9.35
N ASP A 431 -8.21 37.59 -9.76
CA ASP A 431 -8.06 38.74 -10.67
C ASP A 431 -8.77 38.48 -12.02
N ARG A 432 -8.67 37.25 -12.54
CA ARG A 432 -9.38 36.84 -13.76
C ARG A 432 -10.90 36.85 -13.60
N VAL A 433 -11.43 36.40 -12.47
CA VAL A 433 -12.88 36.43 -12.19
C VAL A 433 -13.38 37.88 -12.13
N LYS A 434 -12.63 38.79 -11.48
CA LYS A 434 -12.98 40.22 -11.43
C LYS A 434 -13.01 40.85 -12.83
N ALA A 435 -11.98 40.62 -13.63
CA ALA A 435 -11.92 41.13 -15.01
C ALA A 435 -13.03 40.54 -15.90
N ALA A 436 -13.30 39.24 -15.79
CA ALA A 436 -14.36 38.57 -16.55
C ALA A 436 -15.77 39.07 -16.16
N THR A 437 -15.98 39.36 -14.87
CA THR A 437 -17.26 39.90 -14.37
C THR A 437 -17.53 41.29 -14.95
N GLU A 438 -16.51 42.15 -14.98
CA GLU A 438 -16.63 43.48 -15.57
C GLU A 438 -16.81 43.43 -17.09
N ALA A 439 -16.08 42.53 -17.77
CA ALA A 439 -16.27 42.29 -19.20
C ALA A 439 -17.71 41.83 -19.52
N LEU A 440 -18.27 40.92 -18.74
CA LEU A 440 -19.65 40.46 -18.88
C LEU A 440 -20.66 41.61 -18.68
N ARG A 441 -20.42 42.49 -17.69
CA ARG A 441 -21.26 43.66 -17.43
C ARG A 441 -21.29 44.59 -18.65
N LEU A 442 -20.13 44.89 -19.23
CA LEU A 442 -20.02 45.74 -20.41
C LEU A 442 -20.64 45.09 -21.67
N ALA A 443 -20.42 43.78 -21.86
CA ALA A 443 -20.99 43.03 -22.98
C ALA A 443 -22.53 43.06 -22.97
N LYS A 444 -23.15 42.87 -21.80
CA LYS A 444 -24.62 42.98 -21.64
C LYS A 444 -25.16 44.36 -22.02
N THR A 445 -24.51 45.44 -21.57
CA THR A 445 -24.92 46.80 -21.93
C THR A 445 -24.83 47.04 -23.45
N LEU A 446 -23.80 46.50 -24.11
CA LEU A 446 -23.64 46.59 -25.56
C LEU A 446 -24.69 45.76 -26.30
N GLU A 447 -24.98 44.55 -25.83
CA GLU A 447 -26.04 43.69 -26.38
C GLU A 447 -27.41 44.38 -26.32
N GLU A 448 -27.78 44.92 -25.15
CA GLU A 448 -29.05 45.64 -24.94
C GLU A 448 -29.16 46.86 -25.87
N GLY A 449 -28.09 47.65 -25.97
CA GLY A 449 -28.04 48.81 -26.87
C GLY A 449 -28.20 48.43 -28.34
N GLU A 450 -27.53 47.37 -28.79
CA GLU A 450 -27.62 46.92 -30.19
C GLU A 450 -28.99 46.30 -30.50
N ARG A 451 -29.59 45.55 -29.56
CA ARG A 451 -30.98 45.07 -29.67
C ARG A 451 -31.97 46.22 -29.81
N ALA A 452 -31.81 47.29 -29.04
CA ALA A 452 -32.67 48.48 -29.15
C ALA A 452 -32.54 49.13 -30.54
N ARG A 453 -31.31 49.31 -31.04
CA ARG A 453 -31.05 49.84 -32.38
C ARG A 453 -31.65 48.97 -33.49
N PHE A 454 -31.59 47.65 -33.35
CA PHE A 454 -32.21 46.71 -34.30
C PHE A 454 -33.72 46.81 -34.31
N ASN A 455 -34.35 46.94 -33.14
CA ASN A 455 -35.80 47.12 -33.04
C ASN A 455 -36.29 48.43 -33.68
N MET A 456 -35.44 49.46 -33.69
CA MET A 456 -35.70 50.74 -34.37
C MET A 456 -35.34 50.72 -35.87
N GLY A 457 -34.84 49.60 -36.41
CA GLY A 457 -34.40 49.50 -37.81
C GLY A 457 -33.09 50.23 -38.12
N ALA A 458 -32.31 50.62 -37.09
CA ALA A 458 -31.06 51.37 -37.22
C ALA A 458 -29.81 50.49 -37.36
N THR A 459 -29.96 49.16 -37.33
CA THR A 459 -28.88 48.18 -37.51
C THR A 459 -29.44 46.88 -38.10
N SER A 460 -28.56 45.94 -38.49
CA SER A 460 -28.94 44.63 -39.02
C SER A 460 -28.86 43.52 -37.98
N VAL A 461 -29.46 42.37 -38.30
CA VAL A 461 -29.45 41.18 -37.44
C VAL A 461 -28.02 40.65 -37.18
N LEU A 462 -27.13 40.85 -38.15
CA LEU A 462 -25.71 40.50 -38.08
C LEU A 462 -25.01 41.14 -36.88
N PHE A 463 -25.22 42.43 -36.63
CA PHE A 463 -24.54 43.13 -35.52
C PHE A 463 -25.05 42.65 -34.16
N VAL A 464 -26.34 42.35 -34.03
CA VAL A 464 -26.90 41.77 -32.81
C VAL A 464 -26.32 40.38 -32.56
N ASN A 465 -26.25 39.54 -33.60
CA ASN A 465 -25.63 38.21 -33.50
C ASN A 465 -24.14 38.31 -33.13
N LEU A 466 -23.41 39.28 -33.67
CA LEU A 466 -22.00 39.51 -33.34
C LEU A 466 -21.82 39.89 -31.86
N ARG A 467 -22.70 40.74 -31.31
CA ARG A 467 -22.66 41.13 -29.88
C ARG A 467 -23.04 40.01 -28.94
N GLU A 468 -23.81 39.03 -29.38
CA GLU A 468 -24.17 37.86 -28.58
C GLU A 468 -23.12 36.74 -28.63
N ARG A 469 -22.20 36.78 -29.60
CA ARG A 469 -21.11 35.81 -29.75
C ARG A 469 -19.87 36.19 -28.93
N THR A 470 -19.63 37.49 -28.75
CA THR A 470 -18.49 38.05 -28.00
C THR A 470 -18.87 38.32 -26.56
#